data_AF-A0A932XYZ7-F1
#
_entry.id   AF-A0A932XYZ7-F1
#
_cell.length_a   1.000
_cell.length_b   1.000
_cell.length_c   1.000
_cell.angle_alpha   90.00
_cell.angle_beta   90.00
_cell.angle_gamma   90.00
#
_symmetry.space_group_name_H-M   'P 1'
#
loop_
_entity.id
_entity.type
_entity.pdbx_description
1 polymer ?
#
loop_
_entity_poly.entity_id
_entity_poly.type
_entity_poly.pdbx_seq_one_letter_code
_entity_poly.pdbx_strand_id
1 'polypeptide(L)'
;MNRPRGGHGYTIVEVLIVLVVSLVIFFAAVTVFSGKQGKTEFAQAMRDVESRIQSAVNDVRVSTFPGEAANYTCTIDGGSQRPKLTSPSSQPGTNTACIFLGNAVQLVPNSGSSPDQLKVYTVLGNRTEFGSNVAVTNFNDVEAEPIMGLSGNPDLTQTYTIIFGMKVLSAHQDVPPTNGDAFLMGFYNGLQPTGSAEGSQSLKTIGYVGVKNYTAPGQIQTSIRGLGPATKADSKVWTMCFQSGTSNETAQLVVNSSFAGVTTKVSFISCT
;
A
#
# COMPACT_ATOMS: atom_id res chain seq x y z
N MET A 1 -63.92 47.02 -15.46
CA MET A 1 -64.06 45.66 -16.02
C MET A 1 -63.23 44.72 -15.16
N ASN A 2 -63.82 44.14 -14.11
CA ASN A 2 -63.15 43.25 -13.15
C ASN A 2 -63.76 41.86 -13.26
N ARG A 3 -62.97 40.86 -13.66
CA ARG A 3 -63.36 39.44 -13.57
C ARG A 3 -63.04 38.92 -12.16
N PRO A 4 -64.00 38.31 -11.46
CA PRO A 4 -63.71 37.63 -10.19
C PRO A 4 -62.86 36.39 -10.47
N ARG A 5 -61.70 36.30 -9.82
CA ARG A 5 -60.87 35.10 -9.80
C ARG A 5 -61.56 34.07 -8.90
N GLY A 6 -62.08 33.01 -9.48
CA GLY A 6 -62.60 31.85 -8.73
C GLY A 6 -61.45 31.19 -7.97
N GLY A 7 -61.47 31.32 -6.64
CA GLY A 7 -60.56 30.60 -5.76
C GLY A 7 -60.95 29.13 -5.74
N HIS A 8 -60.36 28.33 -6.63
CA HIS A 8 -60.47 26.88 -6.58
C HIS A 8 -59.61 26.38 -5.41
N GLY A 9 -60.27 26.01 -4.31
CA GLY A 9 -59.64 25.32 -3.19
C GLY A 9 -59.34 23.87 -3.56
N TYR A 10 -58.13 23.40 -3.23
CA TYR A 10 -57.75 22.00 -3.39
C TYR A 10 -58.59 21.11 -2.47
N THR A 11 -59.05 19.98 -2.98
CA THR A 11 -59.78 19.00 -2.16
C THR A 11 -58.80 18.17 -1.32
N ILE A 12 -59.22 17.72 -0.14
CA ILE A 12 -58.41 16.86 0.74
C ILE A 12 -57.89 15.62 -0.01
N VAL A 13 -58.72 15.06 -0.91
CA VAL A 13 -58.38 13.89 -1.74
C VAL A 13 -57.22 14.20 -2.69
N GLU A 14 -57.23 15.38 -3.32
CA GLU A 14 -56.17 15.81 -4.24
C GLU A 14 -54.82 15.97 -3.51
N VAL A 15 -54.84 16.55 -2.30
CA VAL A 15 -53.63 16.67 -1.46
C VAL A 15 -53.09 15.29 -1.07
N LEU A 16 -53.95 14.34 -0.72
CA LEU A 16 -53.55 12.97 -0.37
C LEU A 16 -52.92 12.24 -1.57
N ILE A 17 -53.48 12.40 -2.77
CA ILE A 17 -52.94 11.80 -3.99
C ILE A 17 -51.56 12.37 -4.29
N VAL A 18 -51.39 13.70 -4.22
CA VAL A 18 -50.09 14.35 -4.45
C VAL A 18 -49.05 13.85 -3.45
N LEU A 19 -49.42 13.72 -2.17
CA LEU A 19 -48.50 13.25 -1.13
C LEU A 19 -48.05 11.80 -1.38
N VAL A 20 -48.97 10.91 -1.72
CA VAL A 20 -48.65 9.50 -2.06
C VAL A 20 -47.73 9.42 -3.28
N VAL A 21 -48.02 10.18 -4.34
CA VAL A 21 -47.18 10.20 -5.56
C VAL A 21 -45.79 10.76 -5.25
N SER A 22 -45.68 11.84 -4.47
CA SER A 22 -44.39 12.40 -4.05
C SER A 22 -43.57 11.40 -3.23
N LEU A 23 -44.22 10.62 -2.36
CA LEU A 23 -43.56 9.63 -1.52
C LEU A 23 -43.00 8.46 -2.34
N VAL A 24 -43.75 7.96 -3.33
CA VAL A 24 -43.26 6.92 -4.26
C VAL A 24 -42.06 7.42 -5.08
N ILE A 25 -42.13 8.65 -5.61
CA ILE A 25 -41.01 9.25 -6.37
C ILE A 25 -39.79 9.42 -5.47
N PHE A 26 -39.98 9.84 -4.21
CA PHE A 26 -38.89 9.99 -3.25
C PHE A 26 -38.17 8.66 -2.97
N PHE A 27 -38.91 7.57 -2.71
CA PHE A 27 -38.29 6.25 -2.51
C PHE A 27 -37.54 5.74 -3.74
N ALA A 28 -38.09 5.96 -4.93
CA ALA A 28 -37.41 5.62 -6.18
C ALA A 28 -36.12 6.44 -6.37
N ALA A 29 -36.14 7.74 -6.03
CA ALA A 29 -34.96 8.58 -6.09
C ALA A 29 -33.88 8.13 -5.10
N VAL A 30 -34.24 7.89 -3.84
CA VAL A 30 -33.29 7.49 -2.77
C VAL A 30 -32.54 6.21 -3.11
N THR A 31 -33.21 5.20 -3.66
CA THR A 31 -32.56 3.94 -4.06
C THR A 31 -31.56 4.13 -5.19
N VAL A 32 -31.87 4.97 -6.18
CA VAL A 32 -30.97 5.30 -7.29
C VAL A 32 -29.77 6.14 -6.82
N PHE A 33 -29.97 7.08 -5.91
CA PHE A 33 -28.89 7.94 -5.40
C PHE A 33 -27.91 7.19 -4.51
N SER A 34 -28.39 6.28 -3.65
CA SER A 34 -27.54 5.47 -2.78
C SER A 34 -26.55 4.61 -3.56
N GLY A 35 -26.98 3.98 -4.67
CA GLY A 35 -26.08 3.17 -5.50
C GLY A 35 -25.00 3.98 -6.24
N LYS A 36 -25.30 5.22 -6.63
CA LYS A 36 -24.33 6.12 -7.30
C LYS A 36 -23.28 6.66 -6.34
N GLN A 37 -23.67 6.91 -5.09
CA GLN A 37 -22.74 7.34 -4.04
C GLN A 37 -21.69 6.26 -3.77
N GLY A 38 -22.11 5.02 -3.53
CA GLY A 38 -21.17 3.92 -3.25
C GLY A 38 -20.15 3.67 -4.38
N LYS A 39 -20.57 3.73 -5.65
CA LYS A 39 -19.66 3.65 -6.81
C LYS A 39 -18.60 4.74 -6.80
N THR A 40 -18.99 5.96 -6.45
CA THR A 40 -18.10 7.13 -6.45
C THR A 40 -17.10 7.05 -5.30
N GLU A 41 -17.57 6.67 -4.11
CA GLU A 41 -16.75 6.42 -2.93
C GLU A 41 -15.74 5.30 -3.18
N PHE A 42 -16.18 4.18 -3.76
CA PHE A 42 -15.30 3.08 -4.12
C PHE A 42 -14.23 3.49 -5.14
N ALA A 43 -14.62 4.22 -6.19
CA ALA A 43 -13.65 4.72 -7.17
C ALA A 43 -12.66 5.75 -6.56
N GLN A 44 -13.09 6.53 -5.58
CA GLN A 44 -12.20 7.42 -4.84
C GLN A 44 -11.23 6.64 -3.94
N ALA A 45 -11.71 5.63 -3.20
CA ALA A 45 -10.86 4.77 -2.38
C ALA A 45 -9.78 4.06 -3.22
N MET A 46 -10.15 3.52 -4.38
CA MET A 46 -9.21 2.87 -5.29
C MET A 46 -8.11 3.83 -5.78
N ARG A 47 -8.47 5.07 -6.10
CA ARG A 47 -7.50 6.10 -6.50
C ARG A 47 -6.58 6.53 -5.38
N ASP A 48 -7.08 6.59 -4.13
CA ASP A 48 -6.22 6.89 -2.98
C ASP A 48 -5.24 5.73 -2.75
N VAL A 49 -5.69 4.48 -2.74
CA VAL A 49 -4.80 3.31 -2.62
C VAL A 49 -3.74 3.29 -3.74
N GLU A 50 -4.14 3.53 -4.99
CA GLU A 50 -3.23 3.67 -6.12
C GLU A 50 -2.19 4.77 -5.88
N SER A 51 -2.63 5.96 -5.46
CA SER A 51 -1.74 7.09 -5.16
C SER A 51 -0.78 6.77 -4.03
N ARG A 52 -1.21 6.06 -2.97
CA ARG A 52 -0.35 5.67 -1.85
C ARG A 52 0.73 4.69 -2.27
N ILE A 53 0.39 3.70 -3.10
CA ILE A 53 1.38 2.76 -3.64
C ILE A 53 2.38 3.49 -4.53
N GLN A 54 1.89 4.37 -5.43
CA GLN A 54 2.77 5.18 -6.27
C GLN A 54 3.71 6.07 -5.44
N SER A 55 3.21 6.73 -4.40
CA SER A 55 4.04 7.52 -3.47
C SER A 55 5.10 6.66 -2.80
N ALA A 56 4.72 5.51 -2.23
CA ALA A 56 5.65 4.59 -1.57
C ALA A 56 6.76 4.10 -2.50
N VAL A 57 6.47 3.90 -3.79
CA VAL A 57 7.46 3.52 -4.81
C VAL A 57 8.32 4.72 -5.22
N ASN A 58 7.74 5.90 -5.40
CA ASN A 58 8.47 7.09 -5.82
C ASN A 58 9.51 7.52 -4.78
N ASP A 59 9.21 7.34 -3.49
CA ASP A 59 10.16 7.60 -2.40
C ASP A 59 11.43 6.73 -2.53
N VAL A 60 11.30 5.50 -3.06
CA VAL A 60 12.44 4.61 -3.32
C VAL A 60 13.40 5.22 -4.33
N ARG A 61 12.88 5.82 -5.41
CA ARG A 61 13.66 6.37 -6.53
C ARG A 61 14.56 7.52 -6.11
N VAL A 62 14.12 8.35 -5.17
CA VAL A 62 14.92 9.49 -4.70
C VAL A 62 16.11 9.00 -3.86
N SER A 63 16.12 7.73 -3.42
CA SER A 63 17.19 7.10 -2.63
C SER A 63 17.57 7.89 -1.37
N THR A 64 16.70 8.80 -0.92
CA THR A 64 16.92 9.60 0.28
C THR A 64 16.31 8.86 1.45
N PHE A 65 17.00 8.89 2.59
CA PHE A 65 16.42 8.40 3.84
C PHE A 65 15.12 9.20 4.09
N PRO A 66 13.96 8.54 4.20
CA PRO A 66 12.71 9.25 4.44
C PRO A 66 12.82 10.09 5.71
N GLY A 67 12.25 11.30 5.72
CA GLY A 67 12.62 12.41 6.62
C GLY A 67 12.85 12.05 8.09
N GLU A 68 12.01 11.19 8.70
CA GLU A 68 12.21 10.75 10.08
C GLU A 68 13.44 9.85 10.26
N ALA A 69 13.71 8.95 9.31
CA ALA A 69 14.89 8.08 9.28
C ALA A 69 16.19 8.87 9.19
N ALA A 70 16.17 10.04 8.54
CA ALA A 70 17.35 10.90 8.39
C ALA A 70 17.89 11.42 9.73
N ASN A 71 17.04 11.47 10.76
CA ASN A 71 17.42 11.89 12.10
C ASN A 71 18.09 10.77 12.91
N TYR A 72 18.07 9.51 12.48
CA TYR A 72 18.67 8.40 13.23
C TYR A 72 20.10 8.13 12.77
N THR A 73 20.91 7.50 13.63
CA THR A 73 22.19 6.91 13.21
C THR A 73 21.99 5.43 12.91
N CYS A 74 22.35 5.02 11.71
CA CYS A 74 22.33 3.63 11.30
C CYS A 74 23.67 2.96 11.58
N THR A 75 23.60 1.85 12.31
CA THR A 75 24.72 0.99 12.70
C THR A 75 24.41 -0.44 12.28
N ILE A 76 25.43 -1.28 12.14
CA ILE A 76 25.21 -2.72 11.98
C ILE A 76 25.24 -3.36 13.35
N ASP A 77 24.17 -4.06 13.72
CA ASP A 77 24.12 -4.81 14.96
C ASP A 77 25.07 -6.02 14.88
N GLY A 78 26.08 -6.07 15.73
CA GLY A 78 27.10 -7.13 15.68
C GLY A 78 26.57 -8.54 15.92
N GLY A 79 25.42 -8.68 16.58
CA GLY A 79 24.78 -9.98 16.83
C GLY A 79 24.01 -10.50 15.62
N SER A 80 23.17 -9.65 15.01
CA SER A 80 22.33 -10.04 13.87
C SER A 80 22.93 -9.73 12.50
N GLN A 81 24.02 -8.96 12.45
CA GLN A 81 24.68 -8.45 11.24
C GLN A 81 23.75 -7.63 10.33
N ARG A 82 22.71 -7.01 10.91
CA ARG A 82 21.68 -6.26 10.19
C ARG A 82 21.68 -4.78 10.58
N PRO A 83 21.13 -3.90 9.72
CA PRO A 83 20.93 -2.50 10.04
C PRO A 83 20.11 -2.31 11.33
N LYS A 84 20.57 -1.38 12.16
CA LYS A 84 19.87 -0.92 13.36
C LYS A 84 19.97 0.59 13.44
N LEU A 85 18.82 1.23 13.56
CA LEU A 85 18.73 2.65 13.86
C LEU A 85 18.82 2.86 15.37
N THR A 86 19.79 3.65 15.79
CA THR A 86 19.94 4.12 17.17
C THR A 86 19.44 5.56 17.30
N SER A 87 19.24 6.00 18.54
CA SER A 87 18.67 7.30 18.96
C SER A 87 18.97 8.47 18.02
N PRO A 88 18.05 9.45 17.89
CA PRO A 88 18.19 10.51 16.92
C PRO A 88 19.52 11.25 17.08
N SER A 89 20.33 11.25 16.02
CA SER A 89 21.54 12.04 15.93
C SER A 89 21.20 13.45 15.46
N SER A 90 21.81 14.44 16.09
CA SER A 90 21.65 15.84 15.69
C SER A 90 22.44 16.21 14.42
N GLN A 91 23.09 15.24 13.76
CA GLN A 91 23.95 15.47 12.60
C GLN A 91 23.51 14.59 11.42
N PRO A 92 22.92 15.19 10.37
CA PRO A 92 22.70 14.51 9.10
C PRO A 92 24.00 13.93 8.53
N GLY A 93 23.93 12.75 7.91
CA GLY A 93 25.08 12.11 7.25
C GLY A 93 25.86 11.09 8.08
N THR A 94 25.42 10.79 9.30
CA THR A 94 26.05 9.74 10.13
C THR A 94 25.63 8.31 9.76
N ASN A 95 24.74 8.14 8.77
CA ASN A 95 24.22 6.86 8.29
C ASN A 95 25.18 6.12 7.33
N THR A 96 26.47 6.11 7.62
CA THR A 96 27.47 5.57 6.69
C THR A 96 27.48 4.04 6.62
N ALA A 97 26.96 3.36 7.64
CA ALA A 97 26.96 1.90 7.72
C ALA A 97 25.83 1.23 6.92
N CYS A 98 24.78 1.98 6.58
CA CYS A 98 23.58 1.43 5.96
C CYS A 98 23.20 2.18 4.69
N ILE A 99 22.45 1.52 3.83
CA ILE A 99 21.83 2.09 2.65
C ILE A 99 20.32 1.96 2.74
N PHE A 100 19.60 2.97 2.25
CA PHE A 100 18.16 2.86 2.06
C PHE A 100 17.89 2.00 0.83
N LEU A 101 17.27 0.84 1.05
CA LEU A 101 16.93 -0.07 -0.03
C LEU A 101 15.62 0.34 -0.68
N GLY A 102 14.63 0.73 0.10
CA GLY A 102 13.31 1.07 -0.41
C GLY A 102 12.21 0.75 0.58
N ASN A 103 11.03 0.40 0.06
CA ASN A 103 9.83 0.21 0.84
C ASN A 103 9.18 -1.14 0.54
N ALA A 104 8.71 -1.83 1.58
CA ALA A 104 7.83 -2.99 1.43
C ALA A 104 6.39 -2.61 1.75
N VAL A 105 5.48 -2.84 0.82
CA VAL A 105 4.06 -2.53 0.95
C VAL A 105 3.30 -3.79 1.28
N GLN A 106 2.51 -3.74 2.34
CA GLN A 106 1.66 -4.83 2.80
C GLN A 106 0.19 -4.43 2.77
N LEU A 107 -0.64 -5.31 2.24
CA LEU A 107 -2.07 -5.30 2.45
C LEU A 107 -2.44 -6.16 3.66
N VAL A 108 -3.15 -5.56 4.61
CA VAL A 108 -3.61 -6.22 5.85
C VAL A 108 -5.13 -6.32 5.79
N PRO A 109 -5.68 -7.42 5.25
CA PRO A 109 -7.11 -7.68 5.34
C PRO A 109 -7.48 -7.87 6.81
N ASN A 110 -8.47 -7.11 7.29
CA ASN A 110 -8.93 -7.22 8.66
C ASN A 110 -10.22 -8.03 8.72
N SER A 111 -10.19 -9.09 9.54
CA SER A 111 -11.38 -9.87 9.87
C SER A 111 -12.26 -9.08 10.84
N GLY A 112 -13.51 -8.84 10.47
CA GLY A 112 -14.50 -8.16 11.32
C GLY A 112 -14.75 -6.70 10.96
N SER A 113 -15.07 -5.88 11.96
CA SER A 113 -15.51 -4.49 11.80
C SER A 113 -14.37 -3.50 11.58
N SER A 114 -13.11 -3.91 11.75
CA SER A 114 -11.96 -3.05 11.50
C SER A 114 -11.76 -2.85 9.99
N PRO A 115 -11.46 -1.62 9.55
CA PRO A 115 -11.16 -1.34 8.16
C PRO A 115 -9.85 -1.99 7.75
N ASP A 116 -9.74 -2.44 6.51
CA ASP A 116 -8.49 -3.01 6.00
C ASP A 116 -7.40 -1.94 5.91
N GLN A 117 -6.15 -2.36 5.95
CA GLN A 117 -5.02 -1.42 6.02
C GLN A 117 -3.99 -1.69 4.93
N LEU A 118 -3.33 -0.63 4.51
CA LEU A 118 -2.11 -0.67 3.73
C LEU A 118 -0.98 -0.18 4.63
N LYS A 119 0.05 -1.01 4.82
CA LYS A 119 1.24 -0.67 5.60
C LYS A 119 2.44 -0.55 4.67
N VAL A 120 3.27 0.46 4.91
CA VAL A 120 4.53 0.68 4.19
C VAL A 120 5.66 0.60 5.20
N TYR A 121 6.58 -0.33 4.96
CA TYR A 121 7.75 -0.57 5.78
C TYR A 121 8.99 -0.03 5.09
N THR A 122 9.68 0.91 5.73
CA THR A 122 11.01 1.33 5.28
C THR A 122 12.00 0.18 5.50
N VAL A 123 12.74 -0.18 4.46
CA VAL A 123 13.72 -1.26 4.48
C VAL A 123 15.12 -0.70 4.25
N LEU A 124 16.02 -1.03 5.15
CA LEU A 124 17.44 -0.69 5.09
C LEU A 124 18.27 -1.93 4.76
N GLY A 125 19.48 -1.72 4.26
CA GLY A 125 20.47 -2.76 4.05
C GLY A 125 21.86 -2.32 4.50
N ASN A 126 22.76 -3.27 4.64
CA ASN A 126 24.17 -3.05 4.89
C ASN A 126 24.83 -2.37 3.69
N ARG A 127 25.65 -1.35 3.93
CA ARG A 127 26.42 -0.71 2.85
C ARG A 127 27.62 -1.55 2.42
N THR A 128 28.28 -2.19 3.38
CA THR A 128 29.46 -3.03 3.19
C THR A 128 29.20 -4.43 3.71
N GLU A 129 29.90 -5.41 3.16
CA GLU A 129 29.82 -6.77 3.68
C GLU A 129 30.32 -6.81 5.13
N PHE A 130 29.77 -7.72 5.94
CA PHE A 130 30.15 -7.82 7.34
C PHE A 130 31.63 -8.20 7.49
N GLY A 131 32.36 -7.42 8.31
CA GLY A 131 33.79 -7.65 8.54
C GLY A 131 34.70 -7.27 7.38
N SER A 132 34.17 -6.67 6.32
CA SER A 132 34.92 -6.14 5.18
C SER A 132 34.56 -4.66 4.94
N ASN A 133 35.45 -3.92 4.29
CA ASN A 133 35.17 -2.57 3.80
C ASN A 133 34.72 -2.59 2.32
N VAL A 134 34.30 -3.76 1.81
CA VAL A 134 33.85 -3.93 0.44
C VAL A 134 32.37 -3.55 0.35
N ALA A 135 32.04 -2.65 -0.57
CA ALA A 135 30.66 -2.23 -0.79
C ALA A 135 29.82 -3.39 -1.34
N VAL A 136 28.62 -3.57 -0.78
CA VAL A 136 27.67 -4.56 -1.27
C VAL A 136 27.13 -4.12 -2.63
N THR A 137 27.26 -4.99 -3.62
CA THR A 137 26.84 -4.73 -5.00
C THR A 137 25.65 -5.58 -5.45
N ASN A 138 25.29 -6.59 -4.67
CA ASN A 138 24.18 -7.49 -4.95
C ASN A 138 23.12 -7.35 -3.87
N PHE A 139 21.86 -7.25 -4.29
CA PHE A 139 20.73 -7.11 -3.37
C PHE A 139 20.64 -8.26 -2.36
N ASN A 140 21.05 -9.48 -2.73
CA ASN A 140 20.94 -10.63 -1.82
C ASN A 140 21.93 -10.55 -0.64
N ASP A 141 23.03 -9.81 -0.79
CA ASP A 141 24.11 -9.74 0.20
C ASP A 141 23.95 -8.55 1.15
N VAL A 142 22.91 -7.72 0.92
CA VAL A 142 22.69 -6.47 1.65
C VAL A 142 22.03 -6.67 3.01
N GLU A 143 21.61 -7.90 3.33
CA GLU A 143 20.94 -8.24 4.59
C GLU A 143 19.77 -7.33 4.97
N ALA A 144 18.81 -7.19 4.04
CA ALA A 144 17.65 -6.32 4.18
C ALA A 144 16.92 -6.43 5.54
N GLU A 145 16.60 -5.27 6.13
CA GLU A 145 15.96 -5.14 7.44
C GLU A 145 14.84 -4.09 7.41
N PRO A 146 13.58 -4.45 7.72
CA PRO A 146 12.51 -3.48 7.87
C PRO A 146 12.57 -2.79 9.25
N ILE A 147 12.42 -1.47 9.26
CA ILE A 147 12.45 -0.65 10.48
C ILE A 147 11.02 -0.46 11.01
N MET A 148 10.62 -1.37 11.90
CA MET A 148 9.22 -1.51 12.35
C MET A 148 9.05 -1.66 13.86
N GLY A 149 9.90 -0.98 14.65
CA GLY A 149 9.76 -0.97 16.13
C GLY A 149 10.27 -2.23 16.84
N LEU A 150 10.98 -3.11 16.13
CA LEU A 150 11.50 -4.37 16.66
C LEU A 150 13.00 -4.29 16.96
N SER A 151 13.46 -5.11 17.92
CA SER A 151 14.89 -5.20 18.29
C SER A 151 15.53 -3.87 18.73
N GLY A 152 14.71 -2.95 19.28
CA GLY A 152 15.13 -1.62 19.72
C GLY A 152 15.25 -0.60 18.58
N ASN A 153 14.83 -0.93 17.36
CA ASN A 153 14.65 0.06 16.31
C ASN A 153 13.42 0.95 16.60
N PRO A 154 13.39 2.20 16.10
CA PRO A 154 12.16 2.98 16.03
C PRO A 154 11.15 2.30 15.10
N ASP A 155 9.88 2.65 15.23
CA ASP A 155 8.85 2.25 14.29
C ASP A 155 8.69 3.32 13.21
N LEU A 156 9.14 3.01 11.99
CA LEU A 156 8.97 3.86 10.82
C LEU A 156 7.86 3.33 9.89
N THR A 157 6.99 2.46 10.40
CA THR A 157 5.87 1.91 9.63
C THR A 157 4.82 2.99 9.37
N GLN A 158 4.56 3.27 8.10
CA GLN A 158 3.42 4.10 7.72
C GLN A 158 2.19 3.22 7.59
N THR A 159 1.13 3.53 8.33
CA THR A 159 -0.14 2.82 8.25
C THR A 159 -1.19 3.71 7.62
N TYR A 160 -1.77 3.25 6.50
CA TYR A 160 -2.89 3.87 5.84
C TYR A 160 -4.13 3.00 6.01
N THR A 161 -5.21 3.60 6.48
CA THR A 161 -6.50 2.91 6.61
C THR A 161 -7.28 3.05 5.31
N ILE A 162 -7.71 1.92 4.76
CA ILE A 162 -8.52 1.90 3.56
C ILE A 162 -9.92 2.42 3.91
N ILE A 163 -10.33 3.51 3.25
CA ILE A 163 -11.57 4.25 3.54
C ILE A 163 -12.80 3.60 2.89
N PHE A 164 -13.99 4.10 3.27
CA PHE A 164 -15.30 3.69 2.74
C PHE A 164 -15.62 2.19 2.89
N GLY A 165 -15.03 1.54 3.90
CA GLY A 165 -15.28 0.13 4.20
C GLY A 165 -14.80 -0.84 3.12
N MET A 166 -13.97 -0.38 2.18
CA MET A 166 -13.42 -1.21 1.13
C MET A 166 -12.57 -2.34 1.73
N LYS A 167 -12.72 -3.55 1.18
CA LYS A 167 -12.06 -4.77 1.63
C LYS A 167 -11.07 -5.28 0.60
N VAL A 168 -9.93 -5.76 1.06
CA VAL A 168 -8.94 -6.47 0.25
C VAL A 168 -9.41 -7.93 0.14
N LEU A 169 -9.75 -8.35 -1.08
CA LEU A 169 -10.14 -9.74 -1.35
C LEU A 169 -8.91 -10.61 -1.55
N SER A 170 -7.98 -10.16 -2.38
CA SER A 170 -6.78 -10.91 -2.71
C SER A 170 -5.65 -10.02 -3.19
N ALA A 171 -4.45 -10.57 -3.13
CA ALA A 171 -3.24 -9.97 -3.67
C ALA A 171 -2.32 -11.10 -4.13
N HIS A 172 -1.91 -11.07 -5.38
CA HIS A 172 -1.07 -12.10 -5.99
C HIS A 172 0.02 -11.44 -6.83
N GLN A 173 1.15 -12.13 -6.97
CA GLN A 173 2.14 -11.78 -7.96
C GLN A 173 2.03 -12.72 -9.18
N ASP A 174 2.25 -12.18 -10.37
CA ASP A 174 2.38 -12.99 -11.59
C ASP A 174 3.86 -13.19 -11.89
N VAL A 175 4.41 -14.31 -11.43
CA VAL A 175 5.81 -14.70 -11.68
C VAL A 175 5.88 -16.20 -11.95
N PRO A 176 6.23 -16.64 -13.17
CA PRO A 176 6.58 -18.03 -13.40
C PRO A 176 7.85 -18.40 -12.61
N PRO A 177 7.90 -19.52 -11.86
CA PRO A 177 6.89 -20.58 -11.76
C PRO A 177 5.91 -20.43 -10.58
N THR A 178 6.12 -19.44 -9.71
CA THR A 178 5.38 -19.26 -8.45
C THR A 178 4.35 -18.14 -8.56
N ASN A 179 3.19 -18.49 -9.13
CA ASN A 179 1.98 -17.73 -8.88
C ASN A 179 1.47 -18.09 -7.48
N GLY A 180 1.19 -17.08 -6.66
CA GLY A 180 0.67 -17.31 -5.32
C GLY A 180 0.26 -16.03 -4.60
N ASP A 181 -0.44 -16.21 -3.49
CA ASP A 181 -0.86 -15.14 -2.59
C ASP A 181 0.37 -14.37 -2.11
N ALA A 182 0.41 -13.07 -2.39
CA ALA A 182 1.46 -12.16 -2.01
C ALA A 182 0.83 -10.85 -1.53
N PHE A 183 0.45 -10.82 -0.26
CA PHE A 183 -0.06 -9.60 0.40
C PHE A 183 1.06 -8.65 0.81
N LEU A 184 2.32 -9.00 0.54
CA LEU A 184 3.51 -8.19 0.79
C LEU A 184 4.37 -8.12 -0.48
N MET A 185 4.69 -6.91 -0.91
CA MET A 185 5.49 -6.61 -2.09
C MET A 185 6.56 -5.59 -1.75
N GLY A 186 7.82 -5.92 -2.01
CA GLY A 186 8.99 -5.07 -1.84
C GLY A 186 9.32 -4.30 -3.11
N PHE A 187 9.57 -3.01 -2.96
CA PHE A 187 10.04 -2.10 -4.01
C PHE A 187 11.37 -1.50 -3.55
N TYR A 188 12.44 -1.84 -4.26
CA TYR A 188 13.80 -1.56 -3.84
C TYR A 188 14.62 -0.93 -4.95
N ASN A 189 15.67 -0.21 -4.57
CA ASN A 189 16.74 0.17 -5.46
C ASN A 189 17.58 -1.07 -5.76
N GLY A 190 17.70 -1.39 -7.04
CA GLY A 190 18.64 -2.38 -7.53
C GLY A 190 20.07 -1.88 -7.31
N LEU A 191 20.90 -2.75 -6.75
CA LEU A 191 22.32 -2.48 -6.57
C LEU A 191 23.03 -2.87 -7.87
N GLN A 192 23.90 -1.99 -8.39
CA GLN A 192 24.73 -2.29 -9.56
C GLN A 192 26.19 -2.45 -9.18
N PRO A 193 26.91 -3.38 -9.82
CA PRO A 193 28.28 -3.75 -9.44
C PRO A 193 29.39 -2.77 -9.84
N THR A 194 29.09 -1.72 -10.59
CA THR A 194 30.14 -0.85 -11.16
C THR A 194 30.26 0.47 -10.40
N GLY A 195 31.14 0.51 -9.39
CA GLY A 195 32.03 1.63 -9.02
C GLY A 195 31.48 3.02 -8.71
N SER A 196 30.21 3.31 -8.94
CA SER A 196 29.58 4.61 -8.72
C SER A 196 28.83 4.55 -7.41
N ALA A 197 29.42 5.14 -6.36
CA ALA A 197 28.88 5.17 -5.01
C ALA A 197 27.55 5.92 -4.87
N GLU A 198 26.97 6.44 -5.95
CA GLU A 198 25.69 7.15 -5.95
C GLU A 198 24.93 6.86 -7.26
N GLY A 199 23.72 6.30 -7.13
CA GLY A 199 22.68 6.37 -8.16
C GLY A 199 22.61 5.22 -9.16
N SER A 200 22.22 4.01 -8.73
CA SER A 200 21.56 3.08 -9.66
C SER A 200 20.05 3.26 -9.59
N GLN A 201 19.45 3.71 -10.69
CA GLN A 201 18.03 4.03 -10.83
C GLN A 201 17.16 2.80 -11.16
N SER A 202 17.71 1.59 -11.08
CA SER A 202 16.97 0.39 -11.48
C SER A 202 16.06 -0.04 -10.33
N LEU A 203 14.75 -0.01 -10.53
CA LEU A 203 13.83 -0.55 -9.53
C LEU A 203 13.88 -2.09 -9.55
N LYS A 204 14.16 -2.69 -8.38
CA LYS A 204 14.04 -4.12 -8.11
C LYS A 204 12.78 -4.37 -7.30
N THR A 205 11.98 -5.33 -7.72
CA THR A 205 10.70 -5.67 -7.06
C THR A 205 10.68 -7.13 -6.67
N ILE A 206 10.34 -7.37 -5.40
CA ILE A 206 10.35 -8.71 -4.80
C ILE A 206 8.99 -8.95 -4.18
N GLY A 207 8.27 -9.96 -4.64
CA GLY A 207 7.07 -10.41 -3.92
C GLY A 207 7.42 -11.48 -2.90
N TYR A 208 6.63 -11.50 -1.83
CA TYR A 208 6.76 -12.44 -0.72
C TYR A 208 5.59 -13.41 -0.75
N VAL A 209 5.74 -14.48 -1.52
CA VAL A 209 4.69 -15.48 -1.75
C VAL A 209 4.44 -16.28 -0.48
N GLY A 210 3.17 -16.50 -0.15
CA GLY A 210 2.73 -17.17 1.07
C GLY A 210 2.46 -16.23 2.24
N VAL A 211 2.76 -14.93 2.10
CA VAL A 211 2.31 -13.92 3.07
C VAL A 211 0.83 -13.69 2.87
N LYS A 212 0.02 -14.22 3.79
CA LYS A 212 -1.43 -14.02 3.88
C LYS A 212 -1.81 -13.79 5.34
N ASN A 213 -2.55 -12.72 5.61
CA ASN A 213 -3.06 -12.40 6.95
C ASN A 213 -1.98 -12.25 8.04
N TYR A 214 -0.74 -11.89 7.70
CA TYR A 214 0.30 -11.65 8.70
C TYR A 214 0.03 -10.33 9.40
N THR A 215 -0.30 -10.40 10.69
CA THR A 215 -0.59 -9.22 11.51
C THR A 215 0.53 -8.91 12.50
N ALA A 216 1.33 -9.92 12.86
CA ALA A 216 2.45 -9.75 13.78
C ALA A 216 3.68 -9.17 13.05
N PRO A 217 4.25 -8.04 13.52
CA PRO A 217 5.45 -7.42 12.95
C PRO A 217 6.61 -8.40 12.73
N GLY A 218 6.85 -9.32 13.67
CA GLY A 218 7.95 -10.29 13.57
C GLY A 218 7.85 -11.22 12.36
N GLN A 219 6.63 -11.59 11.94
CA GLN A 219 6.44 -12.45 10.75
C GLN A 219 6.81 -11.72 9.46
N ILE A 220 6.44 -10.44 9.37
CA ILE A 220 6.82 -9.56 8.26
C ILE A 220 8.32 -9.36 8.22
N GLN A 221 8.94 -9.07 9.38
CA GLN A 221 10.39 -8.96 9.51
C GLN A 221 11.09 -10.23 9.02
N THR A 222 10.68 -11.41 9.47
CA THR A 222 11.27 -12.67 9.01
C THR A 222 11.07 -12.92 7.52
N SER A 223 9.93 -12.51 6.95
CA SER A 223 9.65 -12.64 5.51
C SER A 223 10.57 -11.75 4.69
N ILE A 224 10.72 -10.47 5.07
CA ILE A 224 11.62 -9.51 4.42
C ILE A 224 13.08 -9.97 4.53
N ARG A 225 13.49 -10.53 5.67
CA ARG A 225 14.81 -11.16 5.86
C ARG A 225 14.99 -12.44 5.03
N GLY A 226 13.91 -13.12 4.66
CA GLY A 226 13.97 -14.42 3.97
C GLY A 226 14.23 -15.60 4.92
N LEU A 227 13.89 -15.42 6.19
CA LEU A 227 13.99 -16.44 7.24
C LEU A 227 12.61 -17.04 7.60
N GLY A 228 11.54 -16.48 7.03
CA GLY A 228 10.16 -16.94 7.25
C GLY A 228 9.72 -18.01 6.23
N PRO A 229 8.47 -18.48 6.34
CA PRO A 229 7.90 -19.44 5.40
C PRO A 229 7.53 -18.82 4.04
N ALA A 230 7.65 -17.50 3.91
CA ALA A 230 7.37 -16.79 2.66
C ALA A 230 8.53 -16.96 1.67
N THR A 231 8.20 -17.28 0.42
CA THR A 231 9.18 -17.40 -0.67
C THR A 231 9.40 -16.03 -1.31
N LYS A 232 10.65 -15.56 -1.30
CA LYS A 232 11.07 -14.38 -2.05
C LYS A 232 11.15 -14.72 -3.54
N ALA A 233 10.50 -13.94 -4.38
CA ALA A 233 10.60 -14.06 -5.83
C ALA A 233 10.67 -12.69 -6.48
N ASP A 234 11.54 -12.53 -7.47
CA ASP A 234 11.56 -11.32 -8.30
C ASP A 234 10.23 -11.24 -9.05
N SER A 235 9.49 -10.15 -8.89
CA SER A 235 8.18 -9.97 -9.51
C SER A 235 8.13 -8.72 -10.34
N LYS A 236 7.44 -8.76 -11.48
CA LYS A 236 7.17 -7.58 -12.32
C LYS A 236 5.73 -7.11 -12.23
N VAL A 237 4.84 -7.91 -11.66
CA VAL A 237 3.40 -7.65 -11.65
C VAL A 237 2.85 -8.05 -10.29
N TRP A 238 2.17 -7.10 -9.65
CA TRP A 238 1.41 -7.32 -8.44
C TRP A 238 -0.04 -6.94 -8.68
N THR A 239 -0.92 -7.94 -8.61
CA THR A 239 -2.34 -7.81 -8.89
C THR A 239 -3.11 -7.92 -7.59
N MET A 240 -3.89 -6.90 -7.28
CA MET A 240 -4.70 -6.82 -6.07
C MET A 240 -6.17 -6.69 -6.45
N CYS A 241 -7.03 -7.29 -5.65
CA CYS A 241 -8.47 -7.25 -5.81
C CYS A 241 -9.12 -6.67 -4.56
N PHE A 242 -10.02 -5.71 -4.77
CA PHE A 242 -10.75 -5.01 -3.72
C PHE A 242 -12.24 -5.13 -3.95
N GLN A 243 -13.01 -5.13 -2.86
CA GLN A 243 -14.47 -5.08 -2.86
C GLN A 243 -14.94 -3.81 -2.16
N SER A 244 -15.97 -3.19 -2.72
CA SER A 244 -16.66 -2.07 -2.09
C SER A 244 -17.25 -2.46 -0.73
N GLY A 245 -17.23 -1.54 0.23
CA GLY A 245 -17.86 -1.75 1.53
C GLY A 245 -19.39 -1.61 1.52
N THR A 246 -19.96 -1.00 0.49
CA THR A 246 -21.39 -0.66 0.40
C THR A 246 -22.10 -1.38 -0.74
N SER A 247 -21.36 -2.01 -1.66
CA SER A 247 -21.88 -2.71 -2.84
C SER A 247 -21.08 -3.99 -3.10
N ASN A 248 -21.59 -4.88 -3.94
CA ASN A 248 -20.85 -6.08 -4.37
C ASN A 248 -19.87 -5.79 -5.53
N GLU A 249 -19.57 -4.53 -5.79
CA GLU A 249 -18.65 -4.16 -6.85
C GLU A 249 -17.21 -4.43 -6.42
N THR A 250 -16.41 -4.87 -7.38
CA THR A 250 -15.00 -5.14 -7.18
C THR A 250 -14.16 -4.33 -8.17
N ALA A 251 -12.90 -4.13 -7.81
CA ALA A 251 -11.91 -3.50 -8.66
C ALA A 251 -10.58 -4.24 -8.52
N GLN A 252 -9.91 -4.36 -9.65
CA GLN A 252 -8.56 -4.87 -9.73
C GLN A 252 -7.60 -3.68 -9.86
N LEU A 253 -6.54 -3.69 -9.07
CA LEU A 253 -5.39 -2.81 -9.21
C LEU A 253 -4.18 -3.65 -9.61
N VAL A 254 -3.66 -3.40 -10.81
CA VAL A 254 -2.46 -4.04 -11.32
C VAL A 254 -1.30 -3.06 -11.22
N VAL A 255 -0.24 -3.46 -10.54
CA VAL A 255 1.00 -2.72 -10.36
C VAL A 255 2.07 -3.41 -11.20
N ASN A 256 2.48 -2.78 -12.29
CA ASN A 256 3.53 -3.28 -13.16
C ASN A 256 4.83 -2.55 -12.84
N SER A 257 5.85 -3.29 -12.44
CA SER A 257 7.18 -2.76 -12.18
C SER A 257 8.12 -3.01 -13.37
N SER A 258 8.91 -1.99 -13.65
CA SER A 258 9.99 -2.00 -14.63
C SER A 258 11.21 -1.34 -14.01
N PHE A 259 12.37 -1.46 -14.66
CA PHE A 259 13.57 -0.77 -14.21
C PHE A 259 13.39 0.75 -14.14
N ALA A 260 12.52 1.34 -14.95
CA ALA A 260 12.28 2.79 -14.99
C ALA A 260 11.31 3.29 -13.89
N GLY A 261 10.64 2.38 -13.18
CA GLY A 261 9.62 2.70 -12.19
C GLY A 261 8.41 1.78 -12.30
N VAL A 262 7.31 2.22 -11.68
CA VAL A 262 6.05 1.47 -11.61
C VAL A 262 4.96 2.19 -12.38
N THR A 263 4.13 1.43 -13.08
CA THR A 263 2.86 1.87 -13.62
C THR A 263 1.73 1.12 -12.92
N THR A 264 0.63 1.82 -12.68
CA THR A 264 -0.56 1.25 -12.03
C THR A 264 -1.75 1.35 -12.97
N LYS A 265 -2.65 0.39 -12.88
CA LYS A 265 -3.91 0.40 -13.63
C LYS A 265 -5.03 -0.12 -12.74
N VAL A 266 -6.02 0.72 -12.49
CA VAL A 266 -7.28 0.32 -11.85
C VAL A 266 -8.28 -0.11 -12.93
N SER A 267 -9.01 -1.19 -12.68
CA SER A 267 -10.08 -1.68 -13.55
C SER A 267 -11.25 -2.19 -12.69
N PHE A 268 -12.45 -1.67 -12.93
CA PHE A 268 -13.67 -2.09 -12.23
C PHE A 268 -14.25 -3.33 -12.90
N ILE A 269 -13.73 -4.49 -12.50
CA ILE A 269 -14.09 -5.81 -13.03
C ILE A 269 -14.43 -6.76 -11.88
N SER A 270 -15.17 -7.84 -12.16
CA SER A 270 -15.44 -8.90 -11.18
C SER A 270 -14.13 -9.61 -10.83
N CYS A 271 -13.70 -9.51 -9.57
CA CYS A 271 -12.62 -10.32 -9.02
C CYS A 271 -13.20 -11.69 -8.69
N THR A 272 -12.91 -12.69 -9.52
CA THR A 272 -13.30 -14.10 -9.32
C THR A 272 -12.23 -14.87 -8.59
#